data_AF-A0AAU2ULM5-F1
#
_entry.id   AF-A0AAU2ULM5-F1
#
_cell.length_a   1.000
_cell.length_b   1.000
_cell.length_c   1.000
_cell.angle_alpha   90.00
_cell.angle_beta   90.00
_cell.angle_gamma   90.00
#
_symmetry.space_group_name_H-M   'P 1'
#
loop_
_entity.id
_entity.type
_entity.pdbx_description
1 polymer ?
#
loop_
_entity_poly.entity_id
_entity_poly.type
_entity_poly.pdbx_seq_one_letter_code
_entity_poly.pdbx_strand_id
1 'polypeptide(L)'
;MVLTPLPDSRTEPDGSAVIRVLSYNIRSMRDDCEALARVITACAPDLVLIQEAPRFFRWRKRAAWLAARTDLVVLGGGATAAGPLLLCSLRATVERTQDVLLPLTPGLHRRGFATSVVRIAGTRIGLLSFHLSLQRDERLAQAEMLLDRLDEMGVEHAIAAGDLNDVPTGSAFRRLAGRLQDCWAVRPWGEEHTYSPDHPRRRIDAVFATEGIEVLGCGVPAGLPGVTEADLRAASDHLPVLAALRVPAILP
;
A
#
# COMPACT_ATOMS: atom_id res chain seq x y z
N MET A 1 -9.08 -20.01 -12.01
CA MET A 1 -10.48 -19.53 -12.03
C MET A 1 -10.46 -18.03 -12.28
N VAL A 2 -11.38 -17.48 -13.07
CA VAL A 2 -11.43 -16.03 -13.31
C VAL A 2 -11.95 -15.36 -12.03
N LEU A 3 -11.19 -14.41 -11.49
CA LEU A 3 -11.57 -13.68 -10.28
C LEU A 3 -12.53 -12.55 -10.66
N THR A 4 -13.69 -12.49 -10.01
CA THR A 4 -14.64 -11.38 -10.22
C THR A 4 -13.95 -10.06 -9.89
N PRO A 5 -13.87 -9.10 -10.83
CA PRO A 5 -13.19 -7.83 -10.58
C PRO A 5 -13.81 -7.07 -9.41
N LEU A 6 -12.96 -6.39 -8.63
CA LEU A 6 -13.41 -5.39 -7.67
C LEU A 6 -14.13 -4.24 -8.40
N PRO A 7 -14.98 -3.45 -7.73
CA PRO A 7 -15.63 -2.31 -8.36
C PRO A 7 -14.60 -1.32 -8.91
N ASP A 8 -14.94 -0.66 -10.02
CA ASP A 8 -14.11 0.40 -10.57
C ASP A 8 -14.15 1.66 -9.70
N SER A 9 -13.02 2.35 -9.71
CA SER A 9 -12.83 3.66 -9.10
C SER A 9 -13.79 4.70 -9.66
N ARG A 10 -14.62 5.30 -8.79
CA ARG A 10 -15.59 6.34 -9.18
C ARG A 10 -15.98 7.21 -8.00
N THR A 11 -16.47 8.42 -8.30
CA THR A 11 -17.15 9.26 -7.31
C THR A 11 -18.65 9.03 -7.48
N GLU A 12 -19.33 8.69 -6.39
CA GLU A 12 -20.76 8.43 -6.36
C GLU A 12 -21.55 9.75 -6.30
N PRO A 13 -22.83 9.76 -6.73
CA PRO A 13 -23.66 10.96 -6.69
C PRO A 13 -23.87 11.57 -5.29
N ASP A 14 -23.73 10.76 -4.24
CA ASP A 14 -23.84 11.19 -2.85
C ASP A 14 -22.55 11.84 -2.31
N GLY A 15 -21.49 11.93 -3.14
CA GLY A 15 -20.20 12.51 -2.78
C GLY A 15 -19.22 11.50 -2.17
N SER A 16 -19.64 10.26 -1.91
CA SER A 16 -18.72 9.18 -1.52
C SER A 16 -17.86 8.77 -2.73
N ALA A 17 -16.76 8.07 -2.50
CA ALA A 17 -15.89 7.61 -3.56
C ALA A 17 -15.46 6.16 -3.38
N VAL A 18 -15.60 5.37 -4.43
CA VAL A 18 -14.89 4.11 -4.55
C VAL A 18 -13.48 4.40 -5.08
N ILE A 19 -12.49 3.86 -4.37
CA ILE A 19 -11.08 3.94 -4.75
C ILE A 19 -10.44 2.56 -4.71
N ARG A 20 -9.42 2.37 -5.55
CA ARG A 20 -8.56 1.18 -5.53
C ARG A 20 -7.20 1.52 -4.96
N VAL A 21 -6.76 0.73 -3.99
CA VAL A 21 -5.49 0.90 -3.28
C VAL A 21 -4.64 -0.35 -3.47
N LEU A 22 -3.42 -0.17 -3.94
CA LEU A 22 -2.48 -1.26 -4.16
C LEU A 22 -1.29 -1.13 -3.20
N SER A 23 -1.01 -2.16 -2.42
CA SER A 23 0.25 -2.32 -1.69
C SER A 23 1.18 -3.24 -2.45
N TYR A 24 2.44 -2.85 -2.64
CA TYR A 24 3.39 -3.70 -3.35
C TYR A 24 4.85 -3.47 -2.91
N ASN A 25 5.47 -4.49 -2.29
CA ASN A 25 6.92 -4.57 -2.17
C ASN A 25 7.53 -4.94 -3.53
N ILE A 26 8.29 -4.02 -4.13
CA ILE A 26 8.82 -4.16 -5.49
C ILE A 26 10.31 -4.53 -5.54
N ARG A 27 10.90 -4.92 -4.39
CA ARG A 27 12.27 -5.44 -4.30
C ARG A 27 13.32 -4.58 -5.01
N SER A 28 13.24 -3.25 -4.84
CA SER A 28 14.11 -2.27 -5.51
C SER A 28 14.08 -2.29 -7.05
N MET A 29 13.01 -2.82 -7.64
CA MET A 29 12.86 -3.04 -9.08
C MET A 29 14.05 -3.81 -9.65
N ARG A 30 14.40 -4.92 -8.98
CA ARG A 30 15.54 -5.77 -9.37
C ARG A 30 15.15 -6.87 -10.35
N ASP A 31 13.87 -7.20 -10.41
CA ASP A 31 13.31 -8.26 -11.24
C ASP A 31 12.72 -7.67 -12.54
N ASP A 32 11.65 -8.26 -13.11
CA ASP A 32 11.05 -7.76 -14.35
C ASP A 32 10.19 -6.51 -14.10
N CYS A 33 10.77 -5.35 -14.43
CA CYS A 33 10.12 -4.05 -14.28
C CYS A 33 8.89 -3.88 -15.19
N GLU A 34 8.85 -4.53 -16.35
CA GLU A 34 7.72 -4.45 -17.28
C GLU A 34 6.58 -5.36 -16.82
N ALA A 35 6.88 -6.53 -16.25
CA ALA A 35 5.89 -7.35 -15.55
C ALA A 35 5.28 -6.59 -14.36
N LEU A 36 6.13 -5.95 -13.55
CA LEU A 36 5.69 -5.08 -12.45
C LEU A 36 4.73 -4.00 -12.93
N ALA A 37 5.08 -3.28 -14.00
CA ALA A 37 4.23 -2.25 -14.57
C ALA A 37 2.89 -2.81 -15.08
N ARG A 38 2.91 -3.95 -15.81
CA ARG A 38 1.68 -4.62 -16.27
C ARG A 38 0.76 -4.99 -15.11
N VAL A 39 1.30 -5.55 -14.03
CA VAL A 39 0.53 -5.91 -12.83
C VAL A 39 -0.13 -4.69 -12.22
N ILE A 40 0.63 -3.60 -12.00
CA ILE A 40 0.09 -2.35 -11.43
C ILE A 40 -0.98 -1.75 -12.35
N THR A 41 -0.72 -1.66 -13.66
CA THR A 41 -1.68 -1.13 -14.63
C THR A 41 -2.97 -1.95 -14.67
N ALA A 42 -2.89 -3.29 -14.66
CA ALA A 42 -4.06 -4.16 -14.66
C ALA A 42 -4.91 -4.02 -13.39
N CYS A 43 -4.30 -3.69 -12.26
CA CYS A 43 -5.02 -3.39 -11.02
C CYS A 43 -5.80 -2.07 -11.07
N ALA A 44 -5.43 -1.16 -11.98
CA ALA A 44 -5.97 0.19 -12.14
C ALA A 44 -6.18 0.94 -10.79
N PRO A 45 -5.11 1.11 -9.98
CA PRO A 45 -5.22 1.75 -8.67
C PRO A 45 -5.32 3.28 -8.75
N ASP A 46 -6.00 3.88 -7.78
CA ASP A 46 -5.92 5.31 -7.50
C ASP A 46 -4.71 5.67 -6.65
N LEU A 47 -4.31 4.75 -5.76
CA LEU A 47 -3.23 4.94 -4.80
C LEU A 47 -2.36 3.69 -4.79
N VAL A 48 -1.05 3.86 -4.87
CA VAL A 48 -0.08 2.77 -4.74
C VAL A 48 0.88 3.08 -3.61
N LEU A 49 0.89 2.19 -2.61
CA LEU A 49 1.78 2.23 -1.47
C LEU A 49 2.87 1.19 -1.71
N ILE A 50 4.04 1.67 -2.14
CA ILE A 50 5.16 0.83 -2.55
C ILE A 50 6.13 0.65 -1.39
N GLN A 51 6.69 -0.54 -1.26
CA GLN A 51 7.80 -0.87 -0.37
C GLN A 51 9.04 -1.25 -1.18
N GLU A 52 10.21 -1.05 -0.59
CA GLU A 52 11.50 -1.24 -1.24
C GLU A 52 11.60 -0.53 -2.60
N ALA A 53 11.06 0.69 -2.74
CA ALA A 53 11.37 1.48 -3.93
C ALA A 53 12.90 1.69 -4.02
N PRO A 54 13.49 1.83 -5.23
CA PRO A 54 14.90 2.15 -5.36
C PRO A 54 15.29 3.37 -4.50
N ARG A 55 16.45 3.31 -3.84
CA ARG A 55 16.89 4.37 -2.89
C ARG A 55 18.24 5.01 -3.22
N PHE A 56 18.95 4.46 -4.18
CA PHE A 56 20.32 4.85 -4.50
C PHE A 56 20.37 5.63 -5.82
N PHE A 57 21.46 5.49 -6.58
CA PHE A 57 21.70 6.23 -7.81
C PHE A 57 20.48 6.27 -8.73
N ARG A 58 20.09 7.48 -9.14
CA ARG A 58 18.94 7.76 -10.04
C ARG A 58 17.58 7.24 -9.53
N TRP A 59 17.39 7.04 -8.22
CA TRP A 59 16.13 6.55 -7.67
C TRP A 59 14.91 7.35 -8.12
N ARG A 60 15.01 8.69 -8.19
CA ARG A 60 13.92 9.56 -8.68
C ARG A 60 13.52 9.25 -10.13
N LYS A 61 14.50 8.92 -10.99
CA LYS A 61 14.22 8.53 -12.39
C LYS A 61 13.52 7.18 -12.46
N ARG A 62 13.86 6.24 -11.57
CA ARG A 62 13.18 4.93 -11.49
C ARG A 62 11.75 5.06 -10.98
N ALA A 63 11.54 5.87 -9.92
CA ALA A 63 10.20 6.17 -9.42
C ALA A 63 9.34 6.86 -10.49
N ALA A 64 9.88 7.86 -11.17
CA ALA A 64 9.19 8.55 -12.27
C ALA A 64 8.90 7.62 -13.46
N TRP A 65 9.83 6.72 -13.79
CA TRP A 65 9.60 5.70 -14.83
C TRP A 65 8.42 4.80 -14.46
N LEU A 66 8.38 4.29 -13.23
CA LEU A 66 7.30 3.40 -12.80
C LEU A 66 5.96 4.12 -12.84
N ALA A 67 5.89 5.32 -12.26
CA ALA A 67 4.69 6.14 -12.26
C ALA A 67 4.18 6.39 -13.69
N ALA A 68 5.05 6.85 -14.60
CA ALA A 68 4.69 7.09 -15.99
C ALA A 68 4.27 5.82 -16.73
N ARG A 69 4.91 4.68 -16.46
CA ARG A 69 4.59 3.39 -17.09
C ARG A 69 3.23 2.86 -16.65
N THR A 70 2.74 3.28 -15.48
CA THR A 70 1.48 2.84 -14.89
C THR A 70 0.38 3.89 -14.91
N ASP A 71 0.56 5.00 -15.65
CA ASP A 71 -0.37 6.15 -15.69
C ASP A 71 -0.67 6.77 -14.31
N LEU A 72 0.36 6.85 -13.47
CA LEU A 72 0.34 7.44 -12.14
C LEU A 72 1.36 8.59 -12.07
N VAL A 73 1.28 9.36 -10.99
CA VAL A 73 2.28 10.36 -10.62
C VAL A 73 2.94 10.02 -9.30
N VAL A 74 4.19 10.44 -9.13
CA VAL A 74 4.89 10.31 -7.85
C VAL A 74 4.30 11.31 -6.87
N LEU A 75 3.73 10.80 -5.78
CA LEU A 75 3.14 11.61 -4.74
C LEU A 75 4.21 12.03 -3.70
N GLY A 76 5.01 11.09 -3.20
CA GLY A 76 6.02 11.35 -2.16
C GLY A 76 6.77 10.09 -1.74
N GLY A 77 7.82 10.22 -0.91
CA GLY A 77 8.63 9.09 -0.47
C GLY A 77 9.79 8.71 -1.40
N GLY A 78 10.15 7.42 -1.39
CA GLY A 78 11.30 6.84 -2.04
C GLY A 78 12.53 6.84 -1.12
N ALA A 79 13.67 7.31 -1.60
CA ALA A 79 14.92 7.27 -0.83
C ALA A 79 14.86 8.08 0.48
N THR A 80 14.11 9.19 0.47
CA THR A 80 13.92 10.09 1.62
C THR A 80 13.14 9.46 2.76
N ALA A 81 12.25 8.51 2.45
CA ALA A 81 11.53 7.68 3.41
C ALA A 81 12.24 6.33 3.69
N ALA A 82 13.46 6.13 3.20
CA ALA A 82 14.18 4.86 3.28
C ALA A 82 13.49 3.66 2.59
N GLY A 83 12.66 3.89 1.57
CA GLY A 83 12.14 2.83 0.67
C GLY A 83 10.65 2.90 0.38
N PRO A 84 9.79 3.22 1.36
CA PRO A 84 8.38 3.47 1.09
C PRO A 84 8.18 4.61 0.10
N LEU A 85 7.29 4.44 -0.87
CA LEU A 85 6.97 5.39 -1.92
C LEU A 85 5.45 5.42 -2.11
N LEU A 86 4.91 6.60 -2.40
CA LEU A 86 3.50 6.80 -2.72
C LEU A 86 3.37 7.24 -4.17
N LEU A 87 2.53 6.54 -4.93
CA LEU A 87 2.06 6.96 -6.25
C LEU A 87 0.55 7.19 -6.19
N CYS A 88 0.03 8.04 -7.06
CA CYS A 88 -1.42 8.25 -7.17
C CYS A 88 -1.87 8.53 -8.62
N SER A 89 -3.15 8.29 -8.87
CA SER A 89 -3.83 8.78 -10.06
C SER A 89 -4.13 10.28 -9.93
N LEU A 90 -4.60 10.91 -11.01
CA LEU A 90 -4.99 12.32 -11.00
C LEU A 90 -6.30 12.59 -10.24
N ARG A 91 -6.97 11.56 -9.70
CA ARG A 91 -8.15 11.73 -8.82
C ARG A 91 -7.77 12.22 -7.42
N ALA A 92 -6.50 12.05 -7.02
CA ALA A 92 -6.01 12.48 -5.72
C ALA A 92 -5.42 13.89 -5.78
N THR A 93 -6.01 14.83 -5.05
CA THR A 93 -5.43 16.16 -4.83
C THR A 93 -4.56 16.13 -3.59
N VAL A 94 -3.27 16.42 -3.72
CA VAL A 94 -2.32 16.39 -2.59
C VAL A 94 -2.47 17.66 -1.73
N GLU A 95 -2.72 17.52 -0.43
CA GLU A 95 -2.65 18.63 0.52
C GLU A 95 -1.25 18.81 1.09
N ARG A 96 -0.64 17.69 1.51
CA ARG A 96 0.72 17.66 2.03
C ARG A 96 1.33 16.28 1.93
N THR A 97 2.66 16.25 1.91
CA THR A 97 3.48 15.03 1.96
C THR A 97 4.54 15.16 3.01
N GLN A 98 4.87 14.07 3.70
CA GLN A 98 5.97 14.04 4.65
C GLN A 98 6.66 12.68 4.64
N ASP A 99 7.98 12.71 4.61
CA ASP A 99 8.79 11.51 4.76
C ASP A 99 9.34 11.46 6.20
N VAL A 100 9.27 10.30 6.82
CA VAL A 100 9.65 10.09 8.21
C VAL A 100 10.71 9.02 8.26
N LEU A 101 11.86 9.31 8.85
CA LEU A 101 12.85 8.29 9.17
C LEU A 101 12.62 7.80 10.60
N LEU A 102 12.57 6.49 10.78
CA LEU A 102 12.44 5.89 12.10
C LEU A 102 13.79 5.83 12.79
N PRO A 103 13.81 5.74 14.14
CA PRO A 103 15.04 5.52 14.89
C PRO A 103 15.84 4.35 14.34
N LEU A 104 17.15 4.53 14.23
CA LEU A 104 18.06 3.49 13.78
C LEU A 104 18.51 2.66 14.98
N THR A 105 18.09 1.40 15.04
CA THR A 105 18.76 0.42 15.90
C THR A 105 20.10 0.02 15.29
N PRO A 106 21.23 0.14 16.02
CA PRO A 106 22.53 -0.26 15.50
C PRO A 106 22.54 -1.71 15.00
N GLY A 107 23.13 -1.93 13.82
CA GLY A 107 23.19 -3.24 13.16
C GLY A 107 21.96 -3.61 12.32
N LEU A 108 20.88 -2.83 12.38
CA LEU A 108 19.68 -3.04 11.58
C LEU A 108 19.56 -2.02 10.44
N HIS A 109 18.71 -2.32 9.46
CA HIS A 109 18.42 -1.39 8.37
C HIS A 109 17.51 -0.26 8.85
N ARG A 110 17.89 0.99 8.58
CA ARG A 110 17.01 2.14 8.82
C ARG A 110 15.70 1.98 8.03
N ARG A 111 14.57 2.10 8.73
CA ARG A 111 13.22 2.16 8.17
C ARG A 111 12.69 3.59 8.15
N GLY A 112 11.59 3.79 7.45
CA GLY A 112 10.90 5.07 7.37
C GLY A 112 9.46 4.86 6.92
N PHE A 113 8.70 5.95 6.90
CA PHE A 113 7.35 6.03 6.35
C PHE A 113 7.30 7.10 5.27
N ALA A 114 6.57 6.83 4.20
CA ALA A 114 6.12 7.86 3.26
C ALA A 114 4.67 8.17 3.59
N THR A 115 4.38 9.44 3.88
CA THR A 115 3.04 9.86 4.29
C THR A 115 2.50 11.00 3.46
N SER A 116 1.18 11.09 3.39
CA SER A 116 0.48 12.20 2.76
C SER A 116 -0.91 12.39 3.32
N VAL A 117 -1.43 13.61 3.22
CA VAL A 117 -2.88 13.83 3.25
C VAL A 117 -3.29 14.23 1.85
N VAL A 118 -4.24 13.49 1.28
CA VAL A 118 -4.85 13.76 -0.03
C VAL A 118 -6.33 14.04 0.11
N ARG A 119 -6.94 14.60 -0.93
CA ARG A 119 -8.39 14.65 -1.11
C ARG A 119 -8.80 13.80 -2.29
N ILE A 120 -9.83 12.99 -2.09
CA ILE A 120 -10.55 12.29 -3.17
C ILE A 120 -12.04 12.54 -2.93
N ALA A 121 -12.75 13.03 -3.95
CA ALA A 121 -14.14 13.48 -3.83
C ALA A 121 -14.37 14.47 -2.66
N GLY A 122 -13.38 15.32 -2.40
CA GLY A 122 -13.41 16.29 -1.30
C GLY A 122 -12.95 15.74 0.05
N THR A 123 -13.18 14.45 0.35
CA THR A 123 -12.82 13.81 1.62
C THR A 123 -11.31 13.72 1.81
N ARG A 124 -10.83 14.12 3.00
CA ARG A 124 -9.41 14.07 3.36
C ARG A 124 -9.04 12.66 3.81
N ILE A 125 -7.97 12.11 3.24
CA ILE A 125 -7.49 10.76 3.53
C ILE A 125 -6.01 10.84 3.87
N GLY A 126 -5.64 10.34 5.05
CA GLY A 126 -4.26 10.11 5.44
C GLY A 126 -3.72 8.84 4.79
N LEU A 127 -2.52 8.91 4.20
CA LEU A 127 -1.84 7.79 3.56
C LEU A 127 -0.53 7.52 4.28
N LEU A 128 -0.23 6.25 4.54
CA LEU A 128 1.03 5.82 5.15
C LEU A 128 1.54 4.53 4.50
N SER A 129 2.60 4.63 3.71
CA SER A 129 3.34 3.44 3.24
C SER A 129 4.45 3.10 4.22
N PHE A 130 4.53 1.82 4.60
CA PHE A 130 5.51 1.32 5.57
C PHE A 130 6.20 0.04 5.10
N HIS A 131 7.41 -0.19 5.62
CA HIS A 131 8.10 -1.48 5.56
C HIS A 131 8.79 -1.69 6.90
N LEU A 132 8.23 -2.56 7.75
CA LEU A 132 8.71 -2.72 9.12
C LEU A 132 9.96 -3.60 9.20
N SER A 133 10.56 -3.63 10.39
CA SER A 133 11.77 -4.41 10.66
C SER A 133 11.53 -5.93 10.62
N LEU A 134 12.60 -6.66 10.27
CA LEU A 134 12.64 -8.11 10.45
C LEU A 134 12.82 -8.50 11.94
N GLN A 135 13.40 -7.62 12.75
CA GLN A 135 13.59 -7.85 14.18
C GLN A 135 12.27 -7.56 14.93
N ARG A 136 11.84 -8.49 15.78
CA ARG A 136 10.50 -8.51 16.39
C ARG A 136 10.17 -7.30 17.25
N ASP A 137 11.08 -6.88 18.13
CA ASP A 137 10.86 -5.79 19.08
C ASP A 137 10.88 -4.44 18.38
N GLU A 138 11.83 -4.23 17.47
CA GLU A 138 11.89 -3.05 16.62
C GLU A 138 10.64 -2.95 15.74
N ARG A 139 10.20 -4.08 15.16
CA ARG A 139 8.96 -4.14 14.38
C ARG A 139 7.74 -3.72 15.19
N LEU A 140 7.61 -4.20 16.43
CA LEU A 140 6.50 -3.80 17.29
C LEU A 140 6.57 -2.31 17.65
N ALA A 141 7.75 -1.79 18.01
CA ALA A 141 7.93 -0.37 18.27
C ALA A 141 7.60 0.51 17.04
N GLN A 142 7.97 0.06 15.85
CA GLN A 142 7.63 0.75 14.60
C GLN A 142 6.13 0.70 14.29
N ALA A 143 5.42 -0.37 14.67
CA ALA A 143 3.97 -0.43 14.56
C ALA A 143 3.25 0.57 15.49
N GLU A 144 3.78 0.82 16.69
CA GLU A 144 3.30 1.90 17.56
C GLU A 144 3.51 3.27 16.90
N MET A 145 4.75 3.54 16.43
CA MET A 145 5.09 4.80 15.75
C MET A 145 4.24 5.05 14.49
N LEU A 146 3.83 3.98 13.79
CA LEU A 146 2.92 4.08 12.65
C LEU A 146 1.57 4.64 13.09
N LEU A 147 1.00 4.12 14.18
CA LEU A 147 -0.29 4.56 14.70
C LEU A 147 -0.21 5.99 15.25
N ASP A 148 0.85 6.32 15.98
CA ASP A 148 1.12 7.70 16.41
C ASP A 148 1.18 8.64 15.21
N ARG A 149 1.85 8.23 14.13
CA ARG A 149 1.94 9.01 12.90
C ARG A 149 0.60 9.18 12.20
N LEU A 150 -0.28 8.17 12.24
CA LEU A 150 -1.64 8.31 11.70
C LEU A 150 -2.45 9.33 12.51
N ASP A 151 -2.37 9.25 13.85
CA ASP A 151 -3.06 10.18 14.75
C ASP A 151 -2.55 11.63 14.55
N GLU A 152 -1.23 11.82 14.39
CA GLU A 152 -0.59 13.10 14.08
C GLU A 152 -1.06 13.73 12.76
N MET A 153 -1.61 12.94 11.82
CA MET A 153 -2.15 13.51 10.58
C MET A 153 -3.40 14.37 10.83
N GLY A 154 -4.12 14.16 11.95
CA GLY A 154 -5.32 14.94 12.27
C GLY A 154 -6.39 14.85 11.18
N VAL A 155 -6.60 13.65 10.65
CA VAL A 155 -7.64 13.32 9.68
C VAL A 155 -8.42 12.10 10.15
N GLU A 156 -9.72 12.09 9.89
CA GLU A 156 -10.62 11.03 10.35
C GLU A 156 -10.42 9.72 9.58
N HIS A 157 -10.15 9.83 8.27
CA HIS A 157 -9.99 8.68 7.39
C HIS A 157 -8.52 8.48 7.05
N ALA A 158 -8.02 7.27 7.24
CA ALA A 158 -6.65 6.94 6.89
C ALA A 158 -6.51 5.52 6.35
N ILE A 159 -5.51 5.35 5.50
CA ILE A 159 -5.11 4.10 4.85
C ILE A 159 -3.62 3.91 5.10
N ALA A 160 -3.27 2.79 5.72
CA ALA A 160 -1.88 2.38 5.92
C ALA A 160 -1.66 1.06 5.21
N ALA A 161 -0.63 0.95 4.37
CA ALA A 161 -0.36 -0.30 3.68
C ALA A 161 1.13 -0.56 3.50
N GLY A 162 1.48 -1.83 3.53
CA GLY A 162 2.84 -2.27 3.28
C GLY A 162 3.20 -3.60 3.88
N ASP A 163 4.52 -3.83 3.92
CA ASP A 163 5.14 -5.07 4.40
C ASP A 163 5.39 -4.96 5.90
N LEU A 164 4.66 -5.76 6.67
CA LEU A 164 4.80 -5.82 8.11
C LEU A 164 6.01 -6.67 8.52
N ASN A 165 6.48 -7.60 7.70
CA ASN A 165 7.38 -8.68 8.14
C ASN A 165 6.84 -9.46 9.36
N ASP A 166 5.50 -9.51 9.51
CA ASP A 166 4.79 -10.24 10.55
C ASP A 166 3.55 -10.88 9.94
N VAL A 167 3.18 -12.05 10.46
CA VAL A 167 1.96 -12.76 10.05
C VAL A 167 0.75 -12.25 10.86
N PRO A 168 -0.50 -12.56 10.49
CA PRO A 168 -1.69 -12.04 11.16
C PRO A 168 -1.78 -12.35 12.67
N THR A 169 -1.18 -13.46 13.10
CA THR A 169 -1.09 -13.85 14.53
C THR A 169 0.06 -13.16 15.28
N GLY A 170 0.97 -12.52 14.56
CA GLY A 170 2.13 -11.79 15.06
C GLY A 170 1.77 -10.55 15.86
N SER A 171 2.69 -10.08 16.71
CA SER A 171 2.43 -8.99 17.65
C SER A 171 2.24 -7.64 16.95
N ALA A 172 3.04 -7.33 15.94
CA ALA A 172 2.93 -6.07 15.24
C ALA A 172 1.67 -6.04 14.35
N PHE A 173 1.35 -7.16 13.70
CA PHE A 173 0.12 -7.28 12.92
C PHE A 173 -1.11 -7.08 13.80
N ARG A 174 -1.23 -7.85 14.90
CA ARG A 174 -2.36 -7.70 15.83
C ARG A 174 -2.43 -6.31 16.44
N ARG A 175 -1.29 -5.65 16.66
CA ARG A 175 -1.26 -4.29 17.18
C ARG A 175 -1.91 -3.29 16.22
N LEU A 176 -1.61 -3.40 14.92
CA LEU A 176 -2.23 -2.56 13.88
C LEU A 176 -3.71 -2.93 13.68
N ALA A 177 -4.01 -4.22 13.55
CA ALA A 177 -5.38 -4.72 13.36
C ALA A 177 -6.30 -4.48 14.56
N GLY A 178 -5.76 -4.19 15.75
CA GLY A 178 -6.53 -3.78 16.93
C GLY A 178 -6.95 -2.31 16.93
N ARG A 179 -6.39 -1.49 16.03
CA ARG A 179 -6.71 -0.05 15.88
C ARG A 179 -7.25 0.31 14.49
N LEU A 180 -6.97 -0.53 13.50
CA LEU A 180 -7.36 -0.34 12.10
C LEU A 180 -7.99 -1.63 11.58
N GLN A 181 -8.86 -1.50 10.58
CA GLN A 181 -9.43 -2.62 9.86
C GLN A 181 -8.36 -3.30 8.99
N ASP A 182 -8.07 -4.58 9.22
CA ASP A 182 -7.38 -5.43 8.24
C ASP A 182 -8.34 -5.68 7.07
N CYS A 183 -8.11 -5.03 5.94
CA CYS A 183 -9.06 -5.04 4.82
C CYS A 183 -9.30 -6.45 4.30
N TRP A 184 -8.28 -7.32 4.28
CA TRP A 184 -8.45 -8.70 3.84
C TRP A 184 -9.35 -9.47 4.81
N ALA A 185 -9.14 -9.32 6.12
CA ALA A 185 -9.96 -10.00 7.13
C ALA A 185 -11.43 -9.51 7.14
N VAL A 186 -11.66 -8.22 6.88
CA VAL A 186 -13.02 -7.64 6.82
C VAL A 186 -13.79 -8.11 5.59
N ARG A 187 -13.14 -8.12 4.42
CA ARG A 187 -13.78 -8.51 3.16
C ARG A 187 -12.81 -9.26 2.24
N PRO A 188 -12.59 -10.57 2.47
CA PRO A 188 -11.65 -11.36 1.68
C PRO A 188 -12.03 -11.36 0.19
N TRP A 189 -11.04 -11.14 -0.66
CA TRP A 189 -11.15 -11.22 -2.12
C TRP A 189 -9.80 -11.67 -2.70
N GLY A 190 -9.81 -12.52 -3.73
CA GLY A 190 -8.56 -13.07 -4.27
C GLY A 190 -7.83 -13.98 -3.26
N GLU A 191 -6.51 -14.09 -3.38
CA GLU A 191 -5.71 -14.94 -2.49
C GLU A 191 -5.21 -14.18 -1.24
N GLU A 192 -4.89 -14.93 -0.19
CA GLU A 192 -4.43 -14.37 1.10
C GLU A 192 -2.91 -14.13 1.15
N HIS A 193 -2.13 -15.11 0.71
CA HIS A 193 -0.70 -15.14 0.97
C HIS A 193 0.09 -14.28 -0.01
N THR A 194 1.04 -13.50 0.51
CA THR A 194 1.71 -12.44 -0.25
C THR A 194 3.19 -12.71 -0.48
N TYR A 195 3.81 -13.62 0.27
CA TYR A 195 5.26 -13.85 0.19
C TYR A 195 5.62 -15.21 -0.39
N SER A 196 6.67 -15.21 -1.23
CA SER A 196 7.12 -16.33 -2.06
C SER A 196 6.10 -16.70 -3.15
N PRO A 197 5.99 -15.90 -4.24
CA PRO A 197 5.02 -16.07 -5.33
C PRO A 197 4.94 -17.49 -5.88
N ASP A 198 6.05 -18.24 -5.86
CA ASP A 198 6.04 -19.59 -6.39
C ASP A 198 5.22 -20.57 -5.56
N HIS A 199 5.20 -20.37 -4.23
CA HIS A 199 4.49 -21.17 -3.25
C HIS A 199 4.08 -20.28 -2.05
N PRO A 200 3.07 -19.42 -2.22
CA PRO A 200 2.72 -18.42 -1.21
C PRO A 200 2.22 -19.07 0.08
N ARG A 201 2.89 -18.81 1.21
CA ARG A 201 2.59 -19.43 2.52
C ARG A 201 2.41 -18.44 3.66
N ARG A 202 2.73 -17.17 3.44
CA ARG A 202 2.68 -16.14 4.48
C ARG A 202 2.01 -14.90 3.92
N ARG A 203 1.09 -14.34 4.69
CA ARG A 203 0.57 -12.99 4.50
C ARG A 203 1.34 -12.05 5.41
N ILE A 204 2.27 -11.30 4.83
CA ILE A 204 3.07 -10.30 5.54
C ILE A 204 2.85 -8.89 4.99
N ASP A 205 2.19 -8.77 3.84
CA ASP A 205 1.76 -7.51 3.26
C ASP A 205 0.25 -7.33 3.54
N ALA A 206 -0.15 -6.10 3.86
CA ALA A 206 -1.56 -5.80 4.14
C ALA A 206 -1.93 -4.36 3.76
N VAL A 207 -3.23 -4.16 3.55
CA VAL A 207 -3.88 -2.85 3.48
C VAL A 207 -4.76 -2.71 4.73
N PHE A 208 -4.54 -1.65 5.49
CA PHE A 208 -5.34 -1.28 6.65
C PHE A 208 -6.10 0.02 6.39
N ALA A 209 -7.29 0.14 6.97
CA ALA A 209 -8.10 1.36 6.90
C ALA A 209 -8.74 1.69 8.25
N THR A 210 -8.97 2.96 8.52
CA THR A 210 -9.81 3.42 9.65
C THR A 210 -11.26 2.95 9.49
N GLU A 211 -12.01 2.78 10.59
CA GLU A 211 -13.41 2.26 10.58
C GLU A 211 -14.38 3.02 9.68
N GLY A 212 -14.19 4.34 9.51
CA GLY A 212 -15.05 5.15 8.65
C GLY A 212 -14.92 4.86 7.14
N ILE A 213 -13.94 4.06 6.72
CA ILE A 213 -13.77 3.62 5.32
C ILE A 213 -14.36 2.20 5.19
N GLU A 214 -15.33 2.02 4.31
CA GLU A 214 -15.91 0.70 4.06
C GLU A 214 -15.03 -0.13 3.12
N VAL A 215 -14.78 -1.39 3.49
CA VAL A 215 -13.99 -2.33 2.69
C VAL A 215 -14.88 -3.15 1.76
N LEU A 216 -14.70 -3.00 0.45
CA LEU A 216 -15.51 -3.68 -0.57
C LEU A 216 -14.91 -5.02 -1.02
N GLY A 217 -13.60 -5.18 -0.84
CA GLY A 217 -12.86 -6.40 -1.09
C GLY A 217 -11.36 -6.15 -1.04
N CYS A 218 -10.58 -7.11 -0.56
CA CYS A 218 -9.13 -6.99 -0.46
C CYS A 218 -8.43 -8.34 -0.58
N GLY A 219 -7.31 -8.37 -1.32
CA GLY A 219 -6.36 -9.48 -1.39
C GLY A 219 -5.52 -9.50 -2.66
N VAL A 220 -4.86 -10.64 -2.92
CA VAL A 220 -3.97 -10.78 -4.08
C VAL A 220 -4.80 -10.93 -5.36
N PRO A 221 -4.55 -10.10 -6.40
CA PRO A 221 -5.36 -10.06 -7.63
C PRO A 221 -5.04 -11.20 -8.61
N ALA A 222 -4.73 -12.40 -8.13
CA ALA A 222 -4.48 -13.57 -8.96
C ALA A 222 -5.77 -13.97 -9.72
N GLY A 223 -5.70 -13.99 -11.05
CA GLY A 223 -6.86 -14.25 -11.91
C GLY A 223 -7.72 -13.02 -12.22
N LEU A 224 -7.32 -11.81 -11.80
CA LEU A 224 -7.88 -10.56 -12.30
C LEU A 224 -7.53 -10.39 -13.79
N PRO A 225 -8.46 -9.94 -14.66
CA PRO A 225 -8.15 -9.69 -16.07
C PRO A 225 -6.93 -8.76 -16.24
N GLY A 226 -5.96 -9.20 -17.05
CA GLY A 226 -4.70 -8.48 -17.27
C GLY A 226 -3.57 -8.81 -16.28
N VAL A 227 -3.88 -9.45 -15.14
CA VAL A 227 -2.87 -9.97 -14.21
C VAL A 227 -2.60 -11.43 -14.53
N THR A 228 -1.39 -11.73 -15.02
CA THR A 228 -0.97 -13.10 -15.30
C THR A 228 -0.14 -13.68 -14.17
N GLU A 229 -0.20 -15.00 -13.98
CA GLU A 229 0.65 -15.70 -13.01
C GLU A 229 2.14 -15.53 -13.33
N ALA A 230 2.50 -15.52 -14.62
CA ALA A 230 3.86 -15.28 -15.07
C ALA A 230 4.36 -13.89 -14.65
N ASP A 231 3.53 -12.85 -14.81
CA ASP A 231 3.89 -11.50 -14.38
C ASP A 231 4.00 -11.40 -12.86
N LEU A 232 3.07 -12.00 -12.11
CA LEU A 232 3.11 -12.02 -10.64
C LEU A 232 4.39 -12.68 -10.09
N ARG A 233 4.87 -13.75 -10.74
CA ARG A 233 6.13 -14.42 -10.36
C ARG A 233 7.37 -13.64 -10.79
N ALA A 234 7.32 -12.93 -11.91
CA ALA A 234 8.46 -12.22 -12.49
C ALA A 234 8.68 -10.82 -11.89
N ALA A 235 7.64 -10.18 -11.36
CA ALA A 235 7.66 -8.78 -10.96
C ALA A 235 8.37 -8.49 -9.63
N SER A 236 8.29 -9.41 -8.66
CA SER A 236 8.86 -9.26 -7.31
C SER A 236 8.86 -10.60 -6.57
N ASP A 237 9.56 -10.70 -5.45
CA ASP A 237 9.45 -11.81 -4.48
C ASP A 237 8.26 -11.66 -3.51
N HIS A 238 7.45 -10.62 -3.71
CA HIS A 238 6.14 -10.44 -3.08
C HIS A 238 5.04 -10.39 -4.15
N LEU A 239 3.82 -10.74 -3.74
CA LEU A 239 2.58 -10.55 -4.49
C LEU A 239 1.90 -9.26 -3.99
N PRO A 240 1.28 -8.47 -4.88
CA PRO A 240 0.61 -7.25 -4.48
C PRO A 240 -0.70 -7.54 -3.72
N VAL A 241 -1.10 -6.61 -2.86
CA VAL A 241 -2.41 -6.63 -2.19
C VAL A 241 -3.25 -5.48 -2.73
N LEU A 242 -4.35 -5.81 -3.40
CA LEU A 242 -5.30 -4.85 -3.95
C LEU A 242 -6.54 -4.77 -3.05
N ALA A 243 -6.94 -3.55 -2.68
CA ALA A 243 -8.18 -3.28 -1.96
C ALA A 243 -9.06 -2.31 -2.74
N ALA A 244 -10.37 -2.57 -2.74
CA ALA A 244 -11.38 -1.59 -3.13
C ALA A 244 -12.06 -1.06 -1.87
N LEU A 245 -12.05 0.25 -1.73
CA LEU A 245 -12.51 0.94 -0.53
C LEU A 245 -13.54 1.99 -0.92
N ARG A 246 -14.61 2.13 -0.13
CA ARG A 246 -15.55 3.25 -0.22
C ARG A 246 -15.23 4.25 0.88
N VAL A 247 -14.79 5.42 0.46
CA VAL A 247 -14.54 6.57 1.33
C VAL A 247 -15.83 7.38 1.41
N PRO A 248 -16.29 7.76 2.61
CA PRO A 248 -17.56 8.47 2.76
C PRO A 248 -17.47 9.88 2.17
N ALA A 249 -18.64 10.46 1.87
CA ALA A 249 -18.75 11.86 1.52
C ALA A 249 -18.38 12.75 2.72
N ILE A 250 -17.94 13.98 2.46
CA ILE A 250 -17.92 15.01 3.51
C ILE A 250 -19.37 15.27 3.90
N LEU A 251 -19.73 14.95 5.15
CA LEU A 251 -20.98 15.43 5.70
C LEU A 251 -20.90 16.97 5.81
N PRO A 252 -21.92 17.71 5.34
CA PRO A 252 -21.94 19.17 5.39
C PRO A 252 -21.87 19.73 6.81
#